data_AF-A0A9D5MVL6-F1
#
_entry.id   AF-A0A9D5MVL6-F1
#
_cell.length_a   1.000
_cell.length_b   1.000
_cell.length_c   1.000
_cell.angle_alpha   90.00
_cell.angle_beta   90.00
_cell.angle_gamma   90.00
#
_symmetry.space_group_name_H-M   'P 1'
#
loop_
_entity.id
_entity.type
_entity.pdbx_description
1 polymer ?
#
loop_
_entity_poly.entity_id
_entity_poly.type
_entity_poly.pdbx_seq_one_letter_code
_entity_poly.pdbx_strand_id
1 'polypeptide(L)'
;MNSLCDIIYKYQNEIYEVATNNEIKRELEQEFYKEILKVYKEKELNEEDYVYYREAYYNWFTNSSVSDTYKNDWREMVAFFVGAFALTIPWTAFFLIIFFSLYALEKANAIYLMGPIYMAPVAGFTGFLMGICTSYFIRLKAYKLLFRKSYQKYAELDTIANGSGSYRFIKIFALIVFAGSIIFLALNVRCNLRFTDDGFYDNRKFWTISGEKYDYSEIEEIYYLPARKNGFGATLNAPSYVMKLKNGEEIDFYDYDETTSTEKNLLPLLKEKGIIIREK
;
A
#
# COMPACT_ATOMS: atom_id res chain seq x y z
N MET A 1 31.95 47.18 12.76
CA MET A 1 31.60 46.21 13.82
C MET A 1 30.33 45.50 13.39
N ASN A 2 30.37 44.19 13.22
CA ASN A 2 29.18 43.41 12.92
C ASN A 2 28.19 43.49 14.10
N SER A 3 26.89 43.57 13.82
CA SER A 3 25.87 43.46 14.86
C SER A 3 25.84 42.03 15.39
N LEU A 4 25.33 41.83 16.61
CA LEU A 4 25.22 40.48 17.19
C LEU A 4 24.35 39.57 16.31
N CYS A 5 23.34 40.14 15.66
CA CYS A 5 22.50 39.46 14.67
C CYS A 5 23.29 38.98 13.45
N ASP A 6 24.26 39.75 12.96
CA ASP A 6 25.08 39.36 11.81
C ASP A 6 26.00 38.18 12.14
N ILE A 7 26.51 38.14 13.39
CA ILE A 7 27.30 37.01 13.89
C ILE A 7 26.43 35.76 14.00
N ILE A 8 25.23 35.88 14.59
CA ILE A 8 24.28 34.77 14.68
C ILE A 8 23.93 34.24 13.29
N TYR A 9 23.62 35.13 12.34
CA TYR A 9 23.22 34.73 10.99
C TYR A 9 24.36 34.07 10.20
N LYS A 10 25.60 34.55 10.35
CA LYS A 10 26.80 33.96 9.75
C LYS A 10 26.98 32.51 10.21
N TYR A 11 27.04 32.29 11.53
CA TYR A 11 27.28 30.96 12.08
C TYR A 11 26.07 30.03 11.92
N GLN A 12 24.85 30.56 11.80
CA GLN A 12 23.67 29.76 11.43
C GLN A 12 23.83 29.10 10.06
N ASN A 13 24.29 29.85 9.06
CA ASN A 13 24.50 29.32 7.71
C ASN A 13 25.68 28.33 7.66
N GLU A 14 26.80 28.67 8.31
CA GLU A 14 27.98 27.79 8.34
C GLU A 14 27.67 26.46 9.06
N ILE A 15 26.99 26.48 10.21
CA ILE A 15 26.61 25.25 10.92
C ILE A 15 25.62 24.39 10.11
N TYR A 16 24.72 25.02 9.34
CA TYR A 16 23.79 24.28 8.48
C TYR A 16 24.52 23.55 7.33
N GLU A 17 25.58 24.17 6.78
CA GLU A 17 26.39 23.58 5.72
C GLU A 17 27.27 22.43 6.21
N VAL A 18 27.77 22.48 7.46
CA VAL A 18 28.66 21.45 8.02
C VAL A 18 27.99 20.47 9.01
N ALA A 19 26.64 20.44 9.05
CA ALA A 19 25.84 19.69 10.02
C ALA A 19 26.17 18.18 10.14
N THR A 20 26.82 17.60 9.13
CA THR A 20 27.18 16.17 9.09
C THR A 20 28.55 15.82 9.67
N ASN A 21 29.41 16.80 10.00
CA ASN A 21 30.72 16.58 10.59
C ASN A 21 30.80 17.12 12.03
N ASN A 22 30.75 16.21 13.01
CA ASN A 22 30.73 16.53 14.43
C ASN A 22 31.99 17.23 14.96
N GLU A 23 33.13 17.06 14.29
CA GLU A 23 34.40 17.68 14.72
C GLU A 23 34.43 19.16 14.31
N ILE A 24 34.10 19.46 13.06
CA ILE A 24 34.02 20.84 12.54
C ILE A 24 32.91 21.62 13.23
N LYS A 25 31.79 20.96 13.55
CA LYS A 25 30.70 21.56 14.33
C LYS A 25 31.15 22.05 15.70
N ARG A 26 31.97 21.26 16.41
CA ARG A 26 32.52 21.64 17.74
C ARG A 26 33.52 22.78 17.65
N GLU A 27 34.30 22.86 16.56
CA GLU A 27 35.22 23.98 16.35
C GLU A 27 34.45 25.30 16.10
N LEU A 28 33.42 25.25 15.24
CA LEU A 28 32.54 26.40 14.98
C LEU A 28 31.79 26.87 16.25
N GLU A 29 31.38 25.94 17.12
CA GLU A 29 30.80 26.26 18.44
C GLU A 29 31.76 27.07 19.32
N GLN A 30 33.04 26.66 19.37
CA GLN A 30 34.04 27.35 20.18
C GLN A 30 34.40 28.71 19.61
N GLU A 31 34.45 28.86 18.28
CA GLU A 31 34.69 30.15 17.63
C GLU A 31 33.55 31.14 17.82
N PHE A 32 32.30 30.69 17.63
CA PHE A 32 31.12 31.49 17.89
C PHE A 32 31.06 31.98 19.35
N TYR A 33 31.35 31.08 20.31
CA TYR A 33 31.37 31.45 21.74
C TYR A 33 32.43 32.52 22.05
N LYS A 34 33.60 32.43 21.43
CA LYS A 34 34.66 33.45 21.55
C LYS A 34 34.23 34.78 20.95
N GLU A 35 33.54 34.78 19.81
CA GLU A 35 33.04 36.01 19.18
C GLU A 35 31.95 36.69 20.00
N ILE A 36 30.98 35.93 20.54
CA ILE A 36 29.95 36.50 21.43
C ILE A 36 30.57 37.08 22.70
N LEU A 37 31.52 36.36 23.33
CA LEU A 37 32.22 36.87 24.51
C LEU A 37 33.00 38.15 24.22
N LYS A 38 33.55 38.28 23.02
CA LYS A 38 34.25 39.49 22.58
C LYS A 38 33.27 40.66 22.44
N VAL A 39 32.13 40.46 21.77
CA VAL A 39 31.12 41.50 21.62
C VAL A 39 30.50 41.90 22.97
N TYR A 40 30.30 40.94 23.88
CA TYR A 40 29.84 41.19 25.24
C TYR A 40 30.80 42.11 26.01
N LYS A 41 32.11 41.79 25.98
CA LYS A 41 33.14 42.60 26.63
C LYS A 41 33.32 43.99 26.00
N GLU A 42 33.13 44.10 24.69
CA GLU A 42 33.32 45.37 23.95
C GLU A 42 32.10 46.30 24.02
N LYS A 43 30.89 45.77 24.21
CA LYS A 43 29.64 46.56 24.17
C LYS A 43 28.98 46.80 25.54
N GLU A 44 29.62 46.37 26.64
CA GLU A 44 29.05 46.46 27.99
C GLU A 44 27.58 45.99 28.05
N LEU A 45 27.28 44.89 27.34
CA LEU A 45 25.95 44.31 27.36
C LEU A 45 25.59 43.92 28.80
N ASN A 46 24.35 44.17 29.18
CA ASN A 46 23.88 43.77 30.51
C ASN A 46 23.80 42.23 30.60
N GLU A 47 23.83 41.71 31.83
CA GLU A 47 23.84 40.27 32.07
C GLU A 47 22.56 39.58 31.55
N GLU A 48 21.43 40.29 31.53
CA GLU A 48 20.14 39.80 31.02
C GLU A 48 20.15 39.53 29.51
N ASP A 49 20.72 40.43 28.72
CA ASP A 49 20.85 40.29 27.26
C ASP A 49 21.76 39.10 26.94
N TYR A 50 22.87 38.93 27.67
CA TYR A 50 23.76 37.79 27.49
C TYR A 50 23.07 36.44 27.77
N VAL A 51 22.29 36.38 28.86
CA VAL A 51 21.50 35.18 29.20
C VAL A 51 20.47 34.89 28.11
N TYR A 52 19.74 35.92 27.66
CA TYR A 52 18.74 35.78 26.59
C TYR A 52 19.35 35.21 25.30
N TYR A 53 20.46 35.76 24.82
CA TYR A 53 21.11 35.29 23.59
C TYR A 53 21.71 33.88 23.75
N ARG A 54 22.26 33.57 24.92
CA ARG A 54 22.76 32.23 25.22
C ARG A 54 21.63 31.19 25.22
N GLU A 55 20.49 31.51 25.81
CA GLU A 55 19.32 30.63 25.83
C GLU A 55 18.70 30.45 24.45
N ALA A 56 18.57 31.53 23.66
CA ALA A 56 18.08 31.46 22.29
C ALA A 56 18.96 30.55 21.41
N TYR A 57 20.29 30.63 21.57
CA TYR A 57 21.24 29.75 20.91
C TYR A 57 21.13 28.30 21.39
N TYR A 58 21.10 28.07 22.71
CA TYR A 58 20.92 26.72 23.27
C TYR A 58 19.63 26.10 22.75
N ASN A 59 18.52 26.82 22.76
CA ASN A 59 17.25 26.32 22.23
C ASN A 59 17.33 26.00 20.73
N TRP A 60 17.94 26.87 19.92
CA TRP A 60 18.13 26.60 18.49
C TRP A 60 19.04 25.39 18.24
N PHE A 61 20.15 25.28 18.96
CA PHE A 61 21.13 24.20 18.84
C PHE A 61 20.57 22.86 19.31
N THR A 62 19.84 22.85 20.42
CA THR A 62 19.17 21.65 20.92
C THR A 62 18.12 21.19 19.92
N ASN A 63 17.36 22.11 19.33
CA ASN A 63 16.36 21.78 18.29
C ASN A 63 16.98 21.32 16.96
N SER A 64 18.18 21.80 16.60
CA SER A 64 18.86 21.40 15.36
C SER A 64 19.67 20.10 15.51
N SER A 65 20.33 19.87 16.65
CA SER A 65 20.98 18.58 16.97
C SER A 65 19.98 17.44 17.14
N VAL A 66 18.76 17.74 17.61
CA VAL A 66 17.64 16.81 17.60
C VAL A 66 17.37 16.33 16.17
N SER A 67 17.40 17.20 15.14
CA SER A 67 17.16 16.81 13.74
C SER A 67 18.21 15.86 13.11
N ASP A 68 19.44 15.82 13.61
CA ASP A 68 20.50 14.95 13.06
C ASP A 68 20.42 13.51 13.62
N THR A 69 20.00 13.34 14.88
CA THR A 69 19.68 12.01 15.45
C THR A 69 18.41 11.37 14.87
N TYR A 70 17.61 12.12 14.11
CA TYR A 70 16.33 11.65 13.54
C TYR A 70 16.50 10.77 12.30
N LYS A 71 17.71 10.68 11.72
CA LYS A 71 17.84 10.24 10.32
C LYS A 71 17.59 8.77 10.04
N ASN A 72 17.47 7.88 11.04
CA ASN A 72 16.99 6.49 10.87
C ASN A 72 16.96 5.74 12.21
N ASP A 73 15.95 5.94 13.06
CA ASP A 73 15.70 4.95 14.13
C ASP A 73 14.89 3.78 13.52
N TRP A 74 15.60 2.71 13.15
CA TRP A 74 15.02 1.47 12.61
C TRP A 74 13.84 0.94 13.44
N ARG A 75 13.77 1.32 14.72
CA ARG A 75 12.68 1.00 15.64
C ARG A 75 11.35 1.64 15.24
N GLU A 76 11.36 2.84 14.67
CA GLU A 76 10.16 3.48 14.12
C GLU A 76 9.64 2.70 12.90
N MET A 77 10.53 2.29 12.01
CA MET A 77 10.18 1.42 10.88
C MET A 77 9.60 0.09 11.38
N VAL A 78 10.20 -0.52 12.40
CA VAL A 78 9.66 -1.75 13.00
C VAL A 78 8.28 -1.54 13.62
N ALA A 79 8.05 -0.43 14.35
CA ALA A 79 6.74 -0.13 14.91
C ALA A 79 5.67 0.02 13.82
N PHE A 80 6.04 0.70 12.74
CA PHE A 80 5.19 0.90 11.57
C PHE A 80 4.83 -0.43 10.91
N PHE A 81 5.83 -1.29 10.63
CA PHE A 81 5.58 -2.60 10.02
C PHE A 81 4.77 -3.51 10.94
N VAL A 82 5.07 -3.58 12.23
CA VAL A 82 4.29 -4.37 13.20
C VAL A 82 2.84 -3.88 13.26
N GLY A 83 2.63 -2.56 13.28
CA GLY A 83 1.30 -1.97 13.22
C GLY A 83 0.57 -2.30 11.91
N ALA A 84 1.26 -2.22 10.78
CA ALA A 84 0.71 -2.53 9.47
C ALA A 84 0.30 -4.01 9.35
N PHE A 85 1.16 -4.94 9.79
CA PHE A 85 0.83 -6.37 9.81
C PHE A 85 -0.32 -6.68 10.77
N ALA A 86 -0.33 -6.08 11.96
CA ALA A 86 -1.42 -6.27 12.92
C ALA A 86 -2.77 -5.80 12.35
N LEU A 87 -2.78 -4.69 11.60
CA LEU A 87 -3.99 -4.16 10.96
C LEU A 87 -4.34 -4.82 9.62
N THR A 88 -3.39 -5.49 8.98
CA THR A 88 -3.64 -6.24 7.73
C THR A 88 -4.68 -7.33 7.95
N ILE A 89 -4.66 -8.03 9.08
CA ILE A 89 -5.59 -9.12 9.40
C ILE A 89 -7.05 -8.64 9.44
N PRO A 90 -7.45 -7.65 10.28
CA PRO A 90 -8.82 -7.18 10.31
C PRO A 90 -9.26 -6.54 8.99
N TRP A 91 -8.36 -5.82 8.28
CA TRP A 91 -8.69 -5.26 6.97
C TRP A 91 -8.90 -6.34 5.91
N THR A 92 -8.08 -7.39 5.90
CA THR A 92 -8.27 -8.53 5.01
C THR A 92 -9.60 -9.21 5.28
N ALA A 93 -9.96 -9.43 6.55
CA ALA A 93 -11.26 -9.99 6.91
C ALA A 93 -12.42 -9.11 6.42
N PHE A 94 -12.32 -7.79 6.59
CA PHE A 94 -13.29 -6.83 6.09
C PHE A 94 -13.43 -6.88 4.55
N PHE A 95 -12.30 -6.88 3.82
CA PHE A 95 -12.32 -6.95 2.36
C PHE A 95 -12.77 -8.31 1.83
N LEU A 96 -12.52 -9.41 2.56
CA LEU A 96 -13.09 -10.72 2.23
C LEU A 96 -14.62 -10.70 2.34
N ILE A 97 -15.18 -10.05 3.37
CA ILE A 97 -16.64 -9.88 3.48
C ILE A 97 -17.19 -9.14 2.26
N ILE A 98 -16.55 -8.04 1.86
CA ILE A 98 -16.95 -7.28 0.66
C ILE A 98 -16.84 -8.16 -0.59
N PHE A 99 -15.70 -8.82 -0.77
CA PHE A 99 -15.43 -9.70 -1.90
C PHE A 99 -16.50 -10.79 -2.03
N PHE A 100 -16.79 -11.52 -0.95
CA PHE A 100 -17.82 -12.57 -0.97
C PHE A 100 -19.24 -12.02 -1.13
N SER A 101 -19.52 -10.81 -0.67
CA SER A 101 -20.80 -10.14 -0.93
C SER A 101 -20.97 -9.84 -2.41
N LEU A 102 -19.94 -9.29 -3.06
CA LEU A 102 -19.95 -9.03 -4.51
C LEU A 102 -20.03 -10.32 -5.31
N TYR A 103 -19.28 -11.35 -4.91
CA TYR A 103 -19.32 -12.67 -5.54
C TYR A 103 -20.71 -13.30 -5.45
N ALA A 104 -21.38 -13.20 -4.30
CA ALA A 104 -22.73 -13.72 -4.12
C ALA A 104 -23.74 -13.02 -5.04
N LEU A 105 -23.59 -11.70 -5.26
CA LEU A 105 -24.45 -10.94 -6.19
C LEU A 105 -24.26 -11.39 -7.64
N GLU A 106 -23.01 -11.60 -8.09
CA GLU A 106 -22.75 -12.12 -9.43
C GLU A 106 -23.24 -13.56 -9.59
N LYS A 107 -23.05 -14.40 -8.56
CA LYS A 107 -23.48 -15.80 -8.56
C LYS A 107 -25.00 -15.96 -8.57
N ALA A 108 -25.73 -15.07 -7.90
CA ALA A 108 -27.20 -15.13 -7.85
C ALA A 108 -27.86 -15.05 -9.23
N ASN A 109 -27.18 -14.46 -10.21
CA ASN A 109 -27.67 -14.31 -11.58
C ASN A 109 -27.05 -15.34 -12.55
N ALA A 110 -26.45 -16.41 -12.04
CA ALA A 110 -25.69 -17.38 -12.83
C ALA A 110 -26.05 -18.82 -12.47
N ILE A 111 -26.13 -19.69 -13.47
CA ILE A 111 -26.14 -21.15 -13.26
C ILE A 111 -24.72 -21.64 -12.92
N TYR A 112 -23.71 -20.97 -13.47
CA TYR A 112 -22.31 -21.24 -13.17
C TYR A 112 -21.49 -19.94 -13.28
N LEU A 113 -20.60 -19.71 -12.32
CA LEU A 113 -19.74 -18.54 -12.29
C LEU A 113 -18.28 -18.97 -12.17
N MET A 114 -17.50 -18.67 -13.20
CA MET A 114 -16.11 -19.07 -13.32
C MET A 114 -15.17 -17.87 -13.12
N GLY A 115 -14.07 -18.06 -12.39
CA GLY A 115 -13.02 -17.04 -12.19
C GLY A 115 -12.94 -16.45 -10.78
N PRO A 116 -13.97 -15.74 -10.27
CA PRO A 116 -13.82 -14.88 -9.11
C PRO A 116 -13.25 -15.57 -7.88
N ILE A 117 -13.64 -16.81 -7.58
CA ILE A 117 -13.24 -17.48 -6.34
C ILE A 117 -11.71 -17.57 -6.19
N TYR A 118 -10.97 -17.74 -7.28
CA TYR A 118 -9.50 -17.80 -7.28
C TYR A 118 -8.85 -16.42 -7.08
N MET A 119 -9.62 -15.34 -7.23
CA MET A 119 -9.21 -13.96 -6.95
C MET A 119 -9.45 -13.54 -5.50
N ALA A 120 -10.01 -14.40 -4.64
CA ALA A 120 -10.18 -14.10 -3.21
C ALA A 120 -8.88 -13.64 -2.50
N PRO A 121 -7.67 -14.16 -2.83
CA PRO A 121 -6.41 -13.67 -2.26
C PRO A 121 -6.14 -12.18 -2.51
N VAL A 122 -6.77 -11.57 -3.52
CA VAL A 122 -6.66 -10.12 -3.80
C VAL A 122 -7.17 -9.27 -2.62
N ALA A 123 -8.13 -9.80 -1.83
CA ALA A 123 -8.57 -9.14 -0.59
C ALA A 123 -7.46 -9.04 0.46
N GLY A 124 -6.48 -9.95 0.44
CA GLY A 124 -5.28 -9.86 1.28
C GLY A 124 -4.37 -8.71 0.88
N PHE A 125 -4.20 -8.49 -0.42
CA PHE A 125 -3.42 -7.36 -0.94
C PHE A 125 -4.06 -6.01 -0.58
N THR A 126 -5.38 -5.87 -0.76
CA THR A 126 -6.09 -4.64 -0.35
C THR A 126 -6.06 -4.45 1.17
N GLY A 127 -6.19 -5.55 1.93
CA GLY A 127 -6.03 -5.55 3.37
C GLY A 127 -4.66 -5.06 3.83
N PHE A 128 -3.59 -5.47 3.15
CA PHE A 128 -2.23 -5.05 3.42
C PHE A 128 -2.02 -3.55 3.15
N LEU A 129 -2.48 -3.05 1.99
CA LEU A 129 -2.40 -1.62 1.66
C LEU A 129 -3.15 -0.76 2.69
N MET A 130 -4.33 -1.19 3.11
CA MET A 130 -5.09 -0.48 4.13
C MET A 130 -4.45 -0.60 5.53
N GLY A 131 -3.83 -1.74 5.84
CA GLY A 131 -3.01 -1.94 7.03
C GLY A 131 -1.87 -0.93 7.12
N ILE A 132 -1.13 -0.72 6.03
CA ILE A 132 -0.09 0.32 5.91
C ILE A 132 -0.69 1.70 6.18
N CYS A 133 -1.78 2.08 5.50
CA CYS A 133 -2.39 3.39 5.65
C CYS A 133 -2.89 3.66 7.07
N THR A 134 -3.50 2.65 7.70
CA THR A 134 -4.09 2.78 9.03
C THR A 134 -3.11 2.61 10.17
N SER A 135 -1.93 2.01 9.91
CA SER A 135 -0.84 1.90 10.88
C SER A 135 -0.44 3.27 11.43
N TYR A 136 -0.50 4.31 10.60
CA TYR A 136 -0.26 5.69 11.00
C TYR A 136 -1.14 6.13 12.17
N PHE A 137 -2.42 5.72 12.22
CA PHE A 137 -3.34 6.11 13.30
C PHE A 137 -3.13 5.35 14.61
N ILE A 138 -2.46 4.20 14.57
CA ILE A 138 -2.19 3.39 15.77
C ILE A 138 -0.74 3.46 16.23
N ARG A 139 0.13 4.21 15.53
CA ARG A 139 1.58 4.27 15.80
C ARG A 139 1.92 4.60 17.26
N LEU A 140 1.20 5.53 17.90
CA LEU A 140 1.42 5.84 19.32
C LEU A 140 1.10 4.66 20.24
N LYS A 141 0.05 3.89 19.92
CA LYS A 141 -0.27 2.65 20.64
C LYS A 141 0.79 1.58 20.39
N ALA A 142 1.31 1.48 19.16
CA ALA A 142 2.40 0.58 18.80
C ALA A 142 3.69 0.94 19.56
N TYR A 143 4.07 2.22 19.65
CA TYR A 143 5.21 2.69 20.44
C TYR A 143 5.05 2.34 21.92
N LYS A 144 3.85 2.54 22.48
CA LYS A 144 3.58 2.20 23.88
C LYS A 144 3.74 0.70 24.16
N LEU A 145 3.36 -0.15 23.20
CA LEU A 145 3.44 -1.60 23.31
C LEU A 145 4.88 -2.12 23.10
N LEU A 146 5.55 -1.69 22.04
CA LEU A 146 6.86 -2.21 21.62
C LEU A 146 8.05 -1.52 22.31
N PHE A 147 7.91 -0.23 22.63
CA PHE A 147 8.99 0.61 23.15
C PHE A 147 8.60 1.32 24.45
N ARG A 148 7.97 0.60 25.39
CA ARG A 148 7.44 1.15 26.64
C ARG A 148 8.42 2.06 27.41
N LYS A 149 9.70 1.71 27.45
CA LYS A 149 10.76 2.48 28.14
C LYS A 149 11.13 3.81 27.44
N SER A 150 10.90 3.89 26.13
CA SER A 150 11.26 5.05 25.29
C SER A 150 10.02 5.74 24.70
N TYR A 151 8.83 5.35 25.15
CA TYR A 151 7.55 5.84 24.62
C TYR A 151 7.43 7.36 24.67
N GLN A 152 7.79 7.99 25.80
CA GLN A 152 7.71 9.45 25.94
C GLN A 152 8.55 10.16 24.88
N LYS A 153 9.81 9.70 24.69
CA LYS A 153 10.69 10.18 23.64
C LYS A 153 9.99 10.07 22.27
N TYR A 154 9.56 8.88 21.86
CA TYR A 154 8.94 8.71 20.53
C TYR A 154 7.61 9.45 20.35
N ALA A 155 6.82 9.61 21.42
CA ALA A 155 5.59 10.40 21.36
C ALA A 155 5.91 11.88 21.13
N GLU A 156 6.95 12.42 21.76
CA GLU A 156 7.42 13.79 21.52
C GLU A 156 7.96 13.95 20.08
N LEU A 157 8.78 13.01 19.60
CA LEU A 157 9.27 13.05 18.21
C LEU A 157 8.13 13.02 17.20
N ASP A 158 7.12 12.19 17.47
CA ASP A 158 5.95 12.08 16.63
C ASP A 158 5.13 13.38 16.58
N THR A 159 4.98 14.08 17.71
CA THR A 159 4.28 15.37 17.74
C THR A 159 5.02 16.47 16.99
N ILE A 160 6.34 16.41 16.92
CA ILE A 160 7.18 17.35 16.17
C ILE A 160 7.11 17.05 14.67
N ALA A 161 7.21 15.78 14.29
CA ALA A 161 7.22 15.36 12.89
C ALA A 161 5.85 15.38 12.21
N ASN A 162 4.78 15.12 12.97
CA ASN A 162 3.43 14.93 12.42
C ASN A 162 2.46 16.03 12.87
N GLY A 163 2.43 17.13 12.10
CA GLY A 163 1.47 18.21 12.29
C GLY A 163 0.04 17.89 11.85
N SER A 164 -0.87 18.84 12.09
CA SER A 164 -2.28 18.75 11.71
C SER A 164 -2.49 18.59 10.19
N GLY A 165 -1.58 19.13 9.37
CA GLY A 165 -1.55 18.93 7.92
C GLY A 165 -1.29 17.48 7.52
N SER A 166 -0.27 16.84 8.08
CA SER A 166 0.08 15.44 7.82
C SER A 166 -1.07 14.50 8.19
N TYR A 167 -1.75 14.77 9.31
CA TYR A 167 -2.93 14.01 9.71
C TYR A 167 -4.09 14.11 8.70
N ARG A 168 -4.41 15.32 8.22
CA ARG A 168 -5.45 15.52 7.19
C ARG A 168 -5.09 14.83 5.89
N PHE A 169 -3.84 14.95 5.45
CA PHE A 169 -3.35 14.30 4.24
C PHE A 169 -3.50 12.78 4.31
N ILE A 170 -3.01 12.14 5.38
CA ILE A 170 -3.07 10.68 5.52
C ILE A 170 -4.50 10.19 5.64
N LYS A 171 -5.41 10.96 6.26
CA LYS A 171 -6.83 10.63 6.28
C LYS A 171 -7.45 10.63 4.87
N ILE A 172 -7.14 11.63 4.05
CA ILE A 172 -7.61 11.70 2.66
C ILE A 172 -6.99 10.55 1.84
N PHE A 173 -5.69 10.33 1.99
CA PHE A 173 -4.99 9.25 1.30
C PHE A 173 -5.56 7.87 1.66
N ALA A 174 -5.79 7.60 2.95
CA ALA A 174 -6.41 6.36 3.41
C ALA A 174 -7.82 6.19 2.84
N LEU A 175 -8.61 7.26 2.72
CA LEU A 175 -9.93 7.21 2.09
C LEU A 175 -9.85 6.88 0.59
N ILE A 176 -8.88 7.47 -0.14
CA ILE A 176 -8.62 7.16 -1.54
C ILE A 176 -8.22 5.70 -1.71
N VAL A 177 -7.30 5.19 -0.88
CA VAL A 177 -6.87 3.78 -0.91
C VAL A 177 -8.04 2.85 -0.58
N PHE A 178 -8.89 3.21 0.37
CA PHE A 178 -10.08 2.45 0.72
C PHE A 178 -11.07 2.38 -0.45
N ALA A 179 -11.42 3.52 -1.04
CA ALA A 179 -12.32 3.58 -2.20
C ALA A 179 -11.74 2.81 -3.41
N GLY A 180 -10.46 3.02 -3.69
CA GLY A 180 -9.72 2.30 -4.73
C GLY A 180 -9.71 0.79 -4.50
N SER A 181 -9.55 0.34 -3.25
CA SER A 181 -9.59 -1.08 -2.89
C SER A 181 -10.96 -1.70 -3.14
N ILE A 182 -12.04 -0.99 -2.81
CA ILE A 182 -13.41 -1.47 -3.08
C ILE A 182 -13.65 -1.57 -4.60
N ILE A 183 -13.30 -0.54 -5.36
CA ILE A 183 -13.44 -0.54 -6.83
C ILE A 183 -12.61 -1.69 -7.42
N PHE A 184 -11.37 -1.85 -6.96
CA PHE A 184 -10.48 -2.91 -7.43
C PHE A 184 -11.05 -4.30 -7.15
N LEU A 185 -11.61 -4.55 -5.96
CA LEU A 185 -12.28 -5.82 -5.65
C LEU A 185 -13.50 -6.05 -6.54
N ALA A 186 -14.31 -5.01 -6.77
CA ALA A 186 -15.46 -5.09 -7.65
C ALA A 186 -15.05 -5.45 -9.09
N LEU A 187 -13.99 -4.84 -9.62
CA LEU A 187 -13.46 -5.19 -10.95
C LEU A 187 -12.92 -6.61 -11.01
N ASN A 188 -12.22 -7.08 -9.97
CA ASN A 188 -11.72 -8.46 -9.90
C ASN A 188 -12.86 -9.49 -9.85
N VAL A 189 -13.90 -9.24 -9.05
CA VAL A 189 -15.09 -10.11 -9.02
C VAL A 189 -15.83 -10.08 -10.36
N ARG A 190 -15.84 -8.93 -11.04
CA ARG A 190 -16.45 -8.80 -12.37
C ARG A 190 -15.66 -9.49 -13.47
N CYS A 191 -14.36 -9.67 -13.31
CA CYS A 191 -13.50 -10.36 -14.27
C CYS A 191 -13.78 -11.87 -14.26
N ASN A 192 -14.82 -12.30 -14.97
CA ASN A 192 -15.38 -13.65 -14.88
C ASN A 192 -15.97 -14.13 -16.21
N LEU A 193 -16.29 -15.43 -16.26
CA LEU A 193 -17.23 -16.00 -17.22
C LEU A 193 -18.50 -16.39 -16.45
N ARG A 194 -19.63 -15.81 -16.85
CA ARG A 194 -20.91 -16.01 -16.17
C ARG A 194 -21.88 -16.73 -17.09
N PHE A 195 -22.20 -17.97 -16.77
CA PHE A 195 -23.14 -18.79 -17.52
C PHE A 195 -24.55 -18.60 -16.97
N THR A 196 -25.51 -18.36 -17.85
CA THR A 196 -26.94 -18.19 -17.56
C THR A 196 -27.76 -19.22 -18.32
N ASP A 197 -29.07 -19.24 -18.15
CA ASP A 197 -29.92 -20.23 -18.82
C ASP A 197 -29.94 -20.11 -20.35
N ASP A 198 -29.75 -18.88 -20.85
CA ASP A 198 -29.90 -18.48 -22.25
C ASP A 198 -28.58 -18.21 -22.98
N GLY A 199 -27.45 -18.18 -22.27
CA GLY A 199 -26.14 -17.94 -22.86
C GLY A 199 -25.05 -17.80 -21.81
N PHE A 200 -23.95 -17.17 -22.18
CA PHE A 200 -22.89 -16.81 -21.24
C PHE A 200 -22.40 -15.38 -21.47
N TYR A 201 -21.93 -14.74 -20.41
CA TYR A 201 -21.31 -13.43 -20.46
C TYR A 201 -19.81 -13.57 -20.32
N ASP A 202 -19.09 -13.00 -21.29
CA ASP A 202 -17.66 -12.79 -21.23
C ASP A 202 -17.35 -11.44 -20.58
N ASN A 203 -16.94 -11.47 -19.31
CA ASN A 203 -16.48 -10.30 -18.58
C ASN A 203 -14.95 -10.32 -18.36
N ARG A 204 -14.17 -11.05 -19.16
CA ARG A 204 -12.71 -11.19 -18.95
C ARG A 204 -11.93 -9.87 -19.08
N LYS A 205 -12.50 -8.84 -19.72
CA LYS A 205 -11.89 -7.51 -19.85
C LYS A 205 -11.96 -6.74 -18.53
N PHE A 206 -10.80 -6.51 -17.92
CA PHE A 206 -10.66 -5.93 -16.58
C PHE A 206 -11.36 -4.57 -16.37
N TRP A 207 -11.37 -3.70 -17.39
CA TRP A 207 -11.93 -2.34 -17.29
C TRP A 207 -13.37 -2.20 -17.80
N THR A 208 -14.02 -3.31 -18.16
CA THR A 208 -15.35 -3.26 -18.78
C THR A 208 -16.44 -3.55 -17.75
N ILE A 209 -17.38 -2.61 -17.61
CA ILE A 209 -18.51 -2.71 -16.66
C ILE A 209 -19.62 -3.63 -17.19
N SER A 210 -19.67 -3.90 -18.50
CA SER A 210 -20.63 -4.80 -19.13
C SER A 210 -19.90 -5.81 -20.03
N GLY A 211 -19.97 -7.09 -19.68
CA GLY A 211 -19.45 -8.15 -20.54
C GLY A 211 -20.27 -8.32 -21.81
N GLU A 212 -19.66 -8.97 -22.78
CA GLU A 212 -20.31 -9.36 -24.02
C GLU A 212 -21.12 -10.63 -23.77
N LYS A 213 -22.38 -10.64 -24.20
CA LYS A 213 -23.23 -11.83 -24.08
C LYS A 213 -23.11 -12.62 -25.37
N TYR A 214 -22.86 -13.92 -25.23
CA TYR A 214 -22.90 -14.89 -26.32
C TYR A 214 -24.03 -15.88 -26.09
N ASP A 215 -24.72 -16.25 -27.16
CA ASP A 215 -25.66 -17.35 -27.13
C ASP A 215 -24.90 -18.68 -27.16
N TYR A 216 -25.43 -19.73 -26.54
CA TYR A 216 -24.78 -21.06 -26.58
C TYR A 216 -24.59 -21.59 -28.00
N SER A 217 -25.41 -21.13 -28.95
CA SER A 217 -25.27 -21.48 -30.36
C SER A 217 -24.01 -20.92 -31.02
N GLU A 218 -23.32 -19.96 -30.40
CA GLU A 218 -22.07 -19.38 -30.90
C GLU A 218 -20.85 -20.21 -30.51
N ILE A 219 -21.02 -21.16 -29.60
CA ILE A 219 -19.97 -22.11 -29.24
C ILE A 219 -19.87 -23.18 -30.34
N GLU A 220 -18.69 -23.30 -30.93
CA GLU A 220 -18.40 -24.33 -31.93
C GLU A 220 -18.16 -25.67 -31.23
N GLU A 221 -17.25 -25.69 -30.27
CA GLU A 221 -16.92 -26.86 -29.46
C GLU A 221 -16.14 -26.49 -28.20
N ILE A 222 -16.07 -27.44 -27.27
CA ILE A 222 -15.17 -27.39 -26.12
C ILE A 222 -14.23 -28.57 -26.21
N TYR A 223 -12.93 -28.34 -26.10
CA TYR A 223 -11.94 -29.41 -26.19
C TYR A 223 -10.96 -29.39 -25.00
N TYR A 224 -10.49 -30.57 -24.64
CA TYR A 224 -9.49 -30.74 -23.58
C TYR A 224 -8.08 -30.41 -24.10
N LEU A 225 -7.37 -29.56 -23.36
CA LEU A 225 -5.96 -29.25 -23.60
C LEU A 225 -5.11 -29.88 -22.48
N PRO A 226 -4.33 -30.95 -22.74
CA PRO A 226 -3.58 -31.66 -21.70
C PRO A 226 -2.39 -30.88 -21.17
N ALA A 227 -1.77 -30.04 -22.00
CA ALA A 227 -0.58 -29.29 -21.64
C ALA A 227 -0.48 -28.01 -22.48
N ARG A 228 0.23 -27.02 -21.94
CA ARG A 228 0.44 -25.71 -22.57
C ARG A 228 1.92 -25.41 -22.68
N LYS A 229 2.31 -24.60 -23.67
CA LYS A 229 3.67 -24.04 -23.71
C LYS A 229 3.66 -22.69 -23.02
N ASN A 230 4.63 -22.44 -22.15
CA ASN A 230 4.83 -21.10 -21.58
C ASN A 230 5.56 -20.19 -22.59
N GLY A 231 5.73 -18.91 -22.22
CA GLY A 231 6.44 -17.92 -23.05
C GLY A 231 7.93 -18.24 -23.32
N PHE A 232 8.49 -19.23 -22.63
CA PHE A 232 9.86 -19.73 -22.84
C PHE A 232 9.89 -21.04 -23.65
N GLY A 233 8.74 -21.50 -24.16
CA GLY A 233 8.61 -22.72 -24.95
C GLY A 233 8.59 -24.01 -24.12
N ALA A 234 8.64 -23.93 -22.79
CA ALA A 234 8.58 -25.10 -21.91
C ALA A 234 7.13 -25.61 -21.79
N THR A 235 6.98 -26.94 -21.85
CA THR A 235 5.69 -27.60 -21.65
C THR A 235 5.33 -27.60 -20.17
N LEU A 236 4.23 -26.94 -19.81
CA LEU A 236 3.62 -26.99 -18.50
C LEU A 236 2.52 -28.05 -18.50
N ASN A 237 2.62 -28.99 -17.56
CA ASN A 237 1.58 -29.97 -17.29
C ASN A 237 0.45 -29.30 -16.50
N ALA A 238 -0.32 -28.48 -17.20
CA ALA A 238 -1.34 -27.59 -16.67
C ALA A 238 -2.60 -27.73 -17.54
N PRO A 239 -3.35 -28.83 -17.35
CA PRO A 239 -4.48 -29.14 -18.21
C PRO A 239 -5.64 -28.16 -18.01
N SER A 240 -6.41 -27.91 -19.07
CA SER A 240 -7.63 -27.12 -19.02
C SER A 240 -8.59 -27.52 -20.13
N TYR A 241 -9.77 -26.91 -20.13
CA TYR A 241 -10.66 -26.94 -21.28
C TYR A 241 -10.59 -25.61 -22.00
N VAL A 242 -10.71 -25.66 -23.32
CA VAL A 242 -10.78 -24.49 -24.19
C VAL A 242 -12.14 -24.48 -24.86
N MET A 243 -12.85 -23.37 -24.76
CA MET A 243 -14.07 -23.12 -25.51
C MET A 243 -13.73 -22.37 -26.79
N LYS A 244 -14.06 -22.96 -27.93
CA LYS A 244 -13.90 -22.35 -29.25
C LYS A 244 -15.23 -21.78 -29.72
N LEU A 245 -15.23 -20.51 -30.07
CA LEU A 245 -16.38 -19.81 -30.64
C LEU A 245 -16.35 -19.87 -32.17
N LYS A 246 -17.52 -19.78 -32.80
CA LYS A 246 -17.67 -19.81 -34.27
C LYS A 246 -16.96 -18.66 -34.99
N ASN A 247 -16.69 -17.56 -34.29
CA ASN A 247 -15.91 -16.43 -34.80
C ASN A 247 -14.39 -16.70 -34.80
N GLY A 248 -13.95 -17.86 -34.30
CA GLY A 248 -12.54 -18.26 -34.20
C GLY A 248 -11.86 -17.86 -32.88
N GLU A 249 -12.55 -17.18 -31.97
CA GLU A 249 -12.01 -16.87 -30.65
C GLU A 249 -11.95 -18.13 -29.76
N GLU A 250 -10.89 -18.23 -28.96
CA GLU A 250 -10.70 -19.30 -27.99
C GLU A 250 -10.63 -18.75 -26.57
N ILE A 251 -11.39 -19.37 -25.67
CA ILE A 251 -11.45 -19.05 -24.25
C ILE A 251 -10.86 -20.22 -23.48
N ASP A 252 -9.61 -20.07 -23.03
CA ASP A 252 -8.96 -21.03 -22.13
C ASP A 252 -9.45 -20.84 -20.69
N PHE A 253 -9.99 -21.90 -20.09
CA PHE A 253 -10.50 -21.86 -18.72
C PHE A 253 -9.41 -21.94 -17.65
N TYR A 254 -8.15 -22.14 -18.02
CA TYR A 254 -7.04 -22.32 -17.08
C TYR A 254 -6.92 -21.26 -15.99
N ASP A 255 -7.09 -19.98 -16.35
CA ASP A 255 -6.95 -18.87 -15.41
C ASP A 255 -8.23 -18.63 -14.59
N TYR A 256 -9.28 -19.40 -14.85
CA TYR A 256 -10.61 -19.15 -14.31
C TYR A 256 -11.17 -20.33 -13.50
N ASP A 257 -10.72 -21.56 -13.79
CA ASP A 257 -11.18 -22.75 -13.06
C ASP A 257 -10.25 -23.95 -13.12
N GLU A 258 -10.37 -24.79 -12.11
CA GLU A 258 -9.75 -26.10 -12.08
C GLU A 258 -10.47 -27.05 -13.05
N THR A 259 -9.68 -27.88 -13.75
CA THR A 259 -10.18 -28.88 -14.71
C THR A 259 -11.27 -29.76 -14.11
N THR A 260 -11.08 -30.20 -12.87
CA THR A 260 -12.01 -31.07 -12.12
C THR A 260 -13.34 -30.38 -11.81
N SER A 261 -13.29 -29.09 -11.46
CA SER A 261 -14.49 -28.28 -11.24
C SER A 261 -15.26 -28.08 -12.54
N THR A 262 -14.54 -27.78 -13.63
CA THR A 262 -15.13 -27.67 -14.97
C THR A 262 -15.82 -28.98 -15.39
N GLU A 263 -15.15 -30.13 -15.26
CA GLU A 263 -15.69 -31.45 -15.59
C GLU A 263 -16.96 -31.79 -14.80
N LYS A 264 -16.96 -31.47 -13.50
CA LYS A 264 -18.06 -31.85 -12.60
C LYS A 264 -19.26 -30.91 -12.71
N ASN A 265 -19.02 -29.62 -12.90
CA ASN A 265 -20.05 -28.60 -12.72
C ASN A 265 -20.46 -27.93 -14.03
N LEU A 266 -19.52 -27.65 -14.94
CA LEU A 266 -19.79 -26.87 -16.15
C LEU A 266 -20.08 -27.75 -17.37
N LEU A 267 -19.24 -28.74 -17.66
CA LEU A 267 -19.40 -29.57 -18.87
C LEU A 267 -20.77 -30.28 -18.93
N PRO A 268 -21.35 -30.79 -17.83
CA PRO A 268 -22.70 -31.36 -17.86
C PRO A 268 -23.75 -30.34 -18.30
N LEU A 269 -23.68 -29.11 -17.78
CA LEU A 269 -24.60 -28.02 -18.17
C LEU A 269 -24.49 -27.70 -19.66
N LEU A 270 -23.26 -27.66 -20.19
CA LEU A 270 -23.04 -27.35 -21.60
C LEU A 270 -23.47 -28.51 -22.53
N LYS A 271 -23.29 -29.77 -22.09
CA LYS A 271 -23.85 -30.95 -22.78
C LYS A 271 -25.37 -30.90 -22.86
N GLU A 272 -26.04 -30.53 -21.77
CA GLU A 272 -27.50 -30.36 -21.76
C GLU A 272 -27.99 -29.28 -22.73
N LYS A 273 -27.17 -28.26 -23.01
CA LYS A 273 -27.43 -27.23 -24.03
C LYS A 273 -27.05 -27.66 -25.46
N GLY A 274 -26.58 -28.90 -25.66
CA GLY A 274 -26.26 -29.46 -26.98
C GLY A 274 -24.88 -29.09 -27.52
N ILE A 275 -23.96 -28.59 -26.67
CA ILE A 275 -22.61 -28.22 -27.08
C ILE A 275 -21.73 -29.48 -27.20
N ILE A 276 -20.93 -29.54 -28.27
CA ILE A 276 -19.98 -30.63 -28.51
C ILE A 276 -18.81 -30.49 -27.55
N ILE A 277 -18.53 -31.53 -26.77
CA ILE A 277 -17.41 -31.59 -25.83
C ILE A 277 -16.48 -32.74 -26.21
N ARG A 278 -15.23 -32.43 -26.57
CA ARG A 278 -14.16 -33.39 -26.82
C ARG A 278 -13.40 -33.65 -25.52
N GLU A 279 -13.78 -34.72 -24.86
CA GLU A 279 -13.17 -35.16 -23.59
C GLU A 279 -11.81 -35.84 -23.82
N LYS A 280 -11.13 -36.14 -22.70
CA LYS A 280 -9.79 -36.75 -22.64
C LYS A 280 -9.68 -38.09 -23.37
#